data_AF-A0A2S6SR32-F1
#
_entry.id   AF-A0A2S6SR32-F1
#
_cell.length_a   1.000
_cell.length_b   1.000
_cell.length_c   1.000
_cell.angle_alpha   90.00
_cell.angle_beta   90.00
_cell.angle_gamma   90.00
#
_symmetry.space_group_name_H-M   'P 1'
#
loop_
_entity.id
_entity.type
_entity.pdbx_description
1 polymer ?
#
loop_
_entity_poly.entity_id
_entity_poly.type
_entity_poly.pdbx_seq_one_letter_code
_entity_poly.pdbx_strand_id
1 'polypeptide(L)'
;MFITKKRTYEQHHNENPSFYQYSAPINKHHKQIKENINTDICVVGGGLTGLSAALNLSNSGYTVTIIEANQIGSGASGRNGGQLGIGMRKDQFYLEKKFGNEKAKMFWFIGLEAVQEVIDIINNYKIDCAIKPGVLHVGNTKNDYKYFLKEIDHMQKYYDYNDFEYLDEKMIKEEIHSERYFSGLLLKDCYHLNPLKLTYGLMNACLEKGVKIYQNSPASKIIDNSNKISIKVNSYEIKTKKVIVCCNGYLDNLLGSVRSYFMPINNYIIATEPLGDEYAKKLIKRNVAVSDSRFMIDYFRFSEDYRLLFGGPETITANFVKDAKKFVLKRMLKVFPELNDVKIDFAWGGTLAISINRMPQFGTLMKNNLYYAHGYSGHGLAMSVMGGKLIAEKILEKNNKFDLFSSINHFKIPGGDLLRRPIYSTAIIYYRILDYISRL
;
A
#
# COMPACT_ATOMS: atom_id res chain seq x y z
N MET A 1 -22.45 27.95 3.20
CA MET A 1 -22.36 27.30 1.88
C MET A 1 -21.77 25.89 2.08
N PHE A 2 -22.63 24.91 2.37
CA PHE A 2 -22.21 23.52 2.58
C PHE A 2 -21.98 22.88 1.22
N ILE A 3 -20.77 23.00 0.69
CA ILE A 3 -20.35 22.14 -0.43
C ILE A 3 -20.32 20.73 0.14
N THR A 4 -21.30 19.89 -0.24
CA THR A 4 -21.28 18.46 0.05
C THR A 4 -19.99 17.90 -0.54
N LYS A 5 -19.00 17.69 0.33
CA LYS A 5 -17.71 17.16 -0.06
C LYS A 5 -17.95 15.74 -0.57
N LYS A 6 -17.76 15.50 -1.87
CA LYS A 6 -17.79 14.16 -2.48
C LYS A 6 -17.00 13.20 -1.60
N ARG A 7 -17.53 11.99 -1.40
CA ARG A 7 -16.86 10.94 -0.63
C ARG A 7 -15.54 10.59 -1.29
N THR A 8 -14.53 10.19 -0.50
CA THR A 8 -13.19 9.94 -1.06
C THR A 8 -13.20 8.80 -2.07
N TYR A 9 -14.09 7.82 -1.91
CA TYR A 9 -14.27 6.73 -2.90
C TYR A 9 -14.89 7.19 -4.22
N GLU A 10 -15.53 8.36 -4.28
CA GLU A 10 -16.11 8.93 -5.51
C GLU A 10 -15.07 9.72 -6.34
N GLN A 11 -13.84 9.89 -5.84
CA GLN A 11 -12.83 10.77 -6.44
C GLN A 11 -12.12 10.16 -7.66
N HIS A 12 -12.19 8.84 -7.84
CA HIS A 12 -11.52 8.11 -8.93
C HIS A 12 -12.32 8.07 -10.25
N HIS A 13 -13.56 8.57 -10.25
CA HIS A 13 -14.47 8.46 -11.41
C HIS A 13 -14.03 9.30 -12.63
N ASN A 14 -13.08 10.22 -12.45
CA ASN A 14 -12.60 11.12 -13.50
C ASN A 14 -11.24 10.70 -14.09
N GLU A 15 -10.68 9.56 -13.69
CA GLU A 15 -9.39 9.08 -14.20
C GLU A 15 -9.57 8.07 -15.33
N ASN A 16 -8.68 8.11 -16.33
CA ASN A 16 -8.59 7.05 -17.33
C ASN A 16 -8.23 5.71 -16.66
N PRO A 17 -8.62 4.56 -17.26
CA PRO A 17 -8.23 3.25 -16.75
C PRO A 17 -6.71 3.15 -16.56
N SER A 18 -6.27 2.59 -15.43
CA SER A 18 -4.85 2.36 -15.18
C SER A 18 -4.32 1.21 -16.05
N PHE A 19 -2.99 1.13 -16.23
CA PHE A 19 -2.37 -0.04 -16.84
C PHE A 19 -2.79 -1.34 -16.13
N TYR A 20 -2.92 -1.31 -14.80
CA TYR A 20 -3.35 -2.49 -14.06
C TYR A 20 -4.76 -2.95 -14.40
N GLN A 21 -5.70 -2.02 -14.60
CA GLN A 21 -7.05 -2.37 -15.05
C GLN A 21 -7.04 -2.91 -16.48
N TYR A 22 -6.13 -2.42 -17.33
CA TYR A 22 -5.94 -2.91 -18.68
C TYR A 22 -5.34 -4.33 -18.72
N SER A 23 -4.35 -4.63 -17.87
CA SER A 23 -3.61 -5.90 -17.90
C SER A 23 -4.19 -6.99 -17.00
N ALA A 24 -5.03 -6.65 -16.02
CA ALA A 24 -5.66 -7.62 -15.14
C ALA A 24 -6.78 -8.41 -15.87
N PRO A 25 -7.04 -9.67 -15.47
CA PRO A 25 -8.18 -10.43 -15.95
C PRO A 25 -9.49 -9.68 -15.70
N ILE A 26 -10.46 -9.85 -16.62
CA ILE A 26 -11.80 -9.28 -16.46
C ILE A 26 -12.42 -9.83 -15.18
N ASN A 27 -12.72 -8.93 -14.23
CA ASN A 27 -13.49 -9.27 -13.05
C ASN A 27 -14.95 -9.54 -13.48
N LYS A 28 -15.40 -10.79 -13.41
CA LYS A 28 -16.78 -11.17 -13.77
C LYS A 28 -17.77 -11.05 -12.60
N HIS A 29 -17.29 -10.85 -11.38
CA HIS A 29 -18.11 -10.88 -10.17
C HIS A 29 -18.68 -9.50 -9.84
N HIS A 30 -19.86 -9.16 -10.34
CA HIS A 30 -20.48 -7.83 -10.14
C HIS A 30 -21.78 -7.87 -9.30
N LYS A 31 -21.76 -8.56 -8.15
CA LYS A 31 -22.91 -8.54 -7.24
C LYS A 31 -22.95 -7.23 -6.45
N GLN A 32 -24.14 -6.65 -6.32
CA GLN A 32 -24.43 -5.51 -5.44
C GLN A 32 -25.42 -5.95 -4.36
N ILE A 33 -25.39 -5.32 -3.19
CA ILE A 33 -26.40 -5.57 -2.16
C ILE A 33 -27.78 -5.14 -2.67
N LYS A 34 -28.72 -6.09 -2.66
CA LYS A 34 -30.13 -5.93 -3.05
C LYS A 34 -31.12 -6.48 -2.00
N GLU A 35 -30.61 -6.87 -0.83
CA GLU A 35 -31.39 -7.44 0.26
C GLU A 35 -30.67 -7.24 1.60
N ASN A 36 -31.39 -7.48 2.70
CA ASN A 36 -30.78 -7.51 4.02
C ASN A 36 -29.98 -8.80 4.21
N ILE A 37 -28.81 -8.71 4.83
CA ILE A 37 -27.89 -9.85 4.99
C ILE A 37 -27.63 -10.11 6.48
N ASN A 38 -27.59 -11.38 6.86
CA ASN A 38 -27.03 -11.83 8.14
C ASN A 38 -25.73 -12.60 7.86
N THR A 39 -24.68 -12.30 8.61
CA THR A 39 -23.35 -12.94 8.49
C THR A 39 -22.66 -12.93 9.85
N ASP A 40 -21.70 -13.81 10.11
CA ASP A 40 -20.94 -13.75 11.36
C ASP A 40 -19.99 -12.54 11.39
N ILE A 41 -19.34 -12.27 10.25
CA ILE A 41 -18.37 -11.19 10.09
C ILE A 41 -18.66 -10.41 8.81
N CYS A 42 -18.74 -9.08 8.92
CA CYS A 42 -18.79 -8.19 7.77
C CYS A 42 -17.48 -7.42 7.64
N VAL A 43 -16.90 -7.44 6.45
CA VAL A 43 -15.68 -6.70 6.10
C VAL A 43 -16.06 -5.51 5.22
N VAL A 44 -15.71 -4.31 5.65
CA VAL A 44 -15.90 -3.06 4.90
C VAL A 44 -14.58 -2.67 4.25
N GLY A 45 -14.54 -2.75 2.91
CA GLY A 45 -13.38 -2.47 2.08
C GLY A 45 -12.80 -3.74 1.44
N GLY A 46 -12.91 -3.83 0.12
CA GLY A 46 -12.44 -4.94 -0.72
C GLY A 46 -11.01 -4.74 -1.23
N GLY A 47 -10.12 -4.27 -0.36
CA GLY A 47 -8.67 -4.21 -0.59
C GLY A 47 -7.95 -5.41 0.02
N LEU A 48 -6.62 -5.43 -0.10
CA LEU A 48 -5.75 -6.51 0.39
C LEU A 48 -5.97 -6.86 1.87
N THR A 49 -6.10 -5.88 2.76
CA THR A 49 -6.39 -6.12 4.18
C THR A 49 -7.72 -6.84 4.39
N GLY A 50 -8.77 -6.37 3.71
CA GLY A 50 -10.11 -6.94 3.85
C GLY A 50 -10.21 -8.35 3.27
N LEU A 51 -9.63 -8.56 2.09
CA LEU A 51 -9.57 -9.87 1.44
C LEU A 51 -8.74 -10.87 2.26
N SER A 52 -7.57 -10.48 2.77
CA SER A 52 -6.75 -11.35 3.61
C SER A 52 -7.47 -11.74 4.91
N ALA A 53 -8.14 -10.79 5.57
CA ALA A 53 -8.93 -11.08 6.77
C ALA A 53 -10.07 -12.07 6.45
N ALA A 54 -10.82 -11.81 5.37
CA ALA A 54 -11.93 -12.66 4.97
C ALA A 54 -11.48 -14.08 4.61
N LEU A 55 -10.36 -14.23 3.90
CA LEU A 55 -9.79 -15.52 3.54
C LEU A 55 -9.39 -16.33 4.78
N ASN A 56 -8.70 -15.71 5.73
CA ASN A 56 -8.28 -16.39 6.97
C ASN A 56 -9.48 -16.79 7.86
N LEU A 57 -10.50 -15.94 7.94
CA LEU A 57 -11.69 -16.19 8.75
C LEU A 57 -12.62 -17.24 8.12
N SER A 58 -12.79 -17.21 6.80
CA SER A 58 -13.56 -18.23 6.08
C SER A 58 -12.90 -19.60 6.15
N ASN A 59 -11.57 -19.68 6.09
CA ASN A 59 -10.82 -20.91 6.34
C ASN A 59 -11.01 -21.46 7.78
N SER A 60 -11.47 -20.63 8.72
CA SER A 60 -11.79 -21.03 10.09
C SER A 60 -13.31 -21.26 10.30
N GLY A 61 -14.10 -21.34 9.23
CA GLY A 61 -15.51 -21.70 9.26
C GLY A 61 -16.51 -20.55 9.47
N TYR A 62 -16.06 -19.29 9.52
CA TYR A 62 -16.97 -18.15 9.67
C TYR A 62 -17.70 -17.83 8.36
N THR A 63 -18.98 -17.45 8.46
CA THR A 63 -19.66 -16.81 7.33
C THR A 63 -19.21 -15.36 7.20
N VAL A 64 -18.53 -15.03 6.09
CA VAL A 64 -17.96 -13.71 5.86
C VAL A 64 -18.63 -13.03 4.67
N THR A 65 -19.00 -11.76 4.86
CA THR A 65 -19.49 -10.88 3.78
C THR A 65 -18.59 -9.66 3.63
N ILE A 66 -18.05 -9.44 2.43
CA ILE A 66 -17.29 -8.24 2.06
C ILE A 66 -18.21 -7.26 1.34
N ILE A 67 -18.16 -5.99 1.72
CA ILE A 67 -18.74 -4.89 0.95
C ILE A 67 -17.66 -3.91 0.50
N GLU A 68 -17.72 -3.53 -0.76
CA GLU A 68 -16.84 -2.56 -1.41
C GLU A 68 -17.69 -1.44 -2.03
N ALA A 69 -17.29 -0.19 -1.80
CA ALA A 69 -17.99 0.98 -2.29
C ALA A 69 -17.97 1.08 -3.82
N ASN A 70 -16.89 0.59 -4.45
CA ASN A 70 -16.70 0.54 -5.90
C ASN A 70 -16.44 -0.90 -6.35
N GLN A 71 -15.38 -1.11 -7.15
CA GLN A 71 -14.87 -2.42 -7.51
C GLN A 71 -13.75 -2.86 -6.55
N ILE A 72 -13.60 -4.17 -6.36
CA ILE A 72 -12.48 -4.77 -5.63
C ILE A 72 -11.17 -4.23 -6.16
N GLY A 73 -10.27 -3.85 -5.25
CA GLY A 73 -8.97 -3.29 -5.60
C GLY A 73 -8.99 -1.86 -6.18
N SER A 74 -10.14 -1.18 -6.28
CA SER A 74 -10.20 0.18 -6.85
C SER A 74 -9.47 1.24 -6.02
N GLY A 75 -9.12 0.92 -4.76
CA GLY A 75 -8.34 1.79 -3.89
C GLY A 75 -6.82 1.59 -4.03
N ALA A 76 -6.08 1.89 -2.96
CA ALA A 76 -4.61 1.76 -2.91
C ALA A 76 -4.10 0.35 -3.30
N SER A 77 -4.87 -0.69 -2.98
CA SER A 77 -4.51 -2.08 -3.24
C SER A 77 -4.29 -2.41 -4.71
N GLY A 78 -5.06 -1.85 -5.64
CA GLY A 78 -4.90 -2.09 -7.07
C GLY A 78 -4.23 -0.96 -7.85
N ARG A 79 -3.65 0.04 -7.15
CA ARG A 79 -3.13 1.27 -7.79
C ARG A 79 -1.68 1.62 -7.42
N ASN A 80 -1.07 0.88 -6.50
CA ASN A 80 0.27 1.16 -5.98
C ASN A 80 1.41 0.73 -6.95
N GLY A 81 2.66 1.04 -6.61
CA GLY A 81 3.84 0.73 -7.43
C GLY A 81 4.15 -0.77 -7.61
N GLY A 82 3.53 -1.65 -6.85
CA GLY A 82 3.75 -3.10 -6.95
C GLY A 82 5.00 -3.61 -6.25
N GLN A 83 5.71 -2.77 -5.48
CA GLN A 83 6.89 -3.18 -4.69
C GLN A 83 6.47 -3.94 -3.44
N LEU A 84 6.89 -5.20 -3.35
CA LEU A 84 6.70 -6.10 -2.22
C LEU A 84 8.00 -6.11 -1.40
N GLY A 85 8.10 -5.15 -0.49
CA GLY A 85 9.27 -4.98 0.37
C GLY A 85 9.10 -5.57 1.76
N ILE A 86 10.23 -5.94 2.37
CA ILE A 86 10.35 -6.39 3.76
C ILE A 86 10.38 -5.20 4.75
N GLY A 87 10.27 -5.54 6.04
CA GLY A 87 10.42 -4.58 7.13
C GLY A 87 9.22 -3.67 7.31
N MET A 88 9.47 -2.42 7.72
CA MET A 88 8.47 -1.38 7.95
C MET A 88 8.76 -0.17 7.07
N ARG A 89 7.81 0.78 7.00
CA ARG A 89 8.05 2.04 6.26
C ARG A 89 9.25 2.85 6.80
N LYS A 90 9.55 2.70 8.09
CA LYS A 90 10.68 3.30 8.78
C LYS A 90 11.78 2.27 8.96
N ASP A 91 13.02 2.72 8.87
CA ASP A 91 14.19 1.89 9.05
C ASP A 91 14.32 1.33 10.48
N GLN A 92 15.16 0.30 10.61
CA GLN A 92 15.31 -0.42 11.86
C GLN A 92 15.91 0.47 12.97
N PHE A 93 16.82 1.37 12.63
CA PHE A 93 17.38 2.36 13.55
C PHE A 93 16.31 3.25 14.19
N TYR A 94 15.34 3.72 13.39
CA TYR A 94 14.21 4.49 13.91
C TYR A 94 13.34 3.64 14.85
N LEU A 95 13.05 2.39 14.47
CA LEU A 95 12.20 1.50 15.28
C LEU A 95 12.84 1.21 16.63
N GLU A 96 14.15 0.93 16.68
CA GLU A 96 14.89 0.71 17.92
C GLU A 96 14.84 1.93 18.83
N LYS A 97 15.15 3.11 18.29
CA LYS A 97 15.10 4.37 19.04
C LYS A 97 13.69 4.67 19.57
N LYS A 98 12.66 4.34 18.80
CA LYS A 98 11.27 4.71 19.11
C LYS A 98 10.57 3.72 20.03
N PHE A 99 10.85 2.42 19.88
CA PHE A 99 10.10 1.34 20.52
C PHE A 99 10.95 0.42 21.39
N GLY A 100 12.27 0.58 21.39
CA GLY A 100 13.22 -0.33 22.03
C GLY A 100 13.52 -1.56 21.17
N ASN A 101 14.67 -2.20 21.43
CA ASN A 101 15.22 -3.27 20.60
C ASN A 101 14.28 -4.48 20.47
N GLU A 102 13.62 -4.89 21.56
CA GLU A 102 12.73 -6.07 21.53
C GLU A 102 11.55 -5.87 20.58
N LYS A 103 10.83 -4.75 20.71
CA LYS A 103 9.70 -4.44 19.83
C LYS A 103 10.16 -4.19 18.40
N ALA A 104 11.30 -3.52 18.21
CA ALA A 104 11.90 -3.32 16.90
C ALA A 104 12.19 -4.67 16.21
N LYS A 105 12.72 -5.65 16.95
CA LYS A 105 12.94 -7.02 16.47
C LYS A 105 11.65 -7.76 16.12
N MET A 106 10.61 -7.60 16.92
CA MET A 106 9.29 -8.14 16.56
C MET A 106 8.75 -7.52 15.26
N PHE A 107 8.87 -6.19 15.09
CA PHE A 107 8.44 -5.53 13.85
C PHE A 107 9.24 -6.01 12.64
N TRP A 108 10.55 -6.19 12.78
CA TRP A 108 11.39 -6.74 11.72
C TRP A 108 10.89 -8.10 11.23
N PHE A 109 10.72 -9.06 12.16
CA PHE A 109 10.25 -10.40 11.79
C PHE A 109 8.84 -10.40 11.22
N ILE A 110 7.93 -9.56 11.74
CA ILE A 110 6.59 -9.41 11.13
C ILE A 110 6.70 -8.87 9.70
N GLY A 111 7.65 -7.98 9.41
CA GLY A 111 7.90 -7.48 8.06
C GLY A 111 8.38 -8.58 7.11
N LEU A 112 9.26 -9.47 7.56
CA LEU A 112 9.69 -10.65 6.79
C LEU A 112 8.53 -11.61 6.56
N GLU A 113 7.80 -11.96 7.62
CA GLU A 113 6.60 -12.81 7.55
C GLU A 113 5.54 -12.23 6.61
N ALA A 114 5.41 -10.90 6.53
CA ALA A 114 4.44 -10.24 5.67
C ALA A 114 4.72 -10.46 4.18
N VAL A 115 6.00 -10.47 3.77
CA VAL A 115 6.38 -10.82 2.40
C VAL A 115 6.12 -12.31 2.16
N GLN A 116 6.57 -13.17 3.09
CA GLN A 116 6.37 -14.61 2.96
C GLN A 116 4.89 -15.00 2.85
N GLU A 117 4.02 -14.37 3.62
CA GLU A 117 2.57 -14.59 3.55
C GLU A 117 2.01 -14.30 2.14
N VAL A 118 2.49 -13.24 1.48
CA VAL A 118 2.08 -12.93 0.11
C VAL A 118 2.57 -13.99 -0.87
N ILE A 119 3.82 -14.45 -0.72
CA ILE A 119 4.39 -15.53 -1.53
C ILE A 119 3.60 -16.83 -1.35
N ASP A 120 3.28 -17.19 -0.11
CA ASP A 120 2.51 -18.39 0.23
C ASP A 120 1.11 -18.33 -0.38
N ILE A 121 0.44 -17.18 -0.30
CA ILE A 121 -0.87 -16.95 -0.94
C ILE A 121 -0.77 -17.10 -2.46
N ILE A 122 0.24 -16.49 -3.08
CA ILE A 122 0.45 -16.58 -4.54
C ILE A 122 0.62 -18.04 -4.95
N ASN A 123 1.43 -18.81 -4.23
CA ASN A 123 1.70 -20.21 -4.53
C ASN A 123 0.48 -21.11 -4.27
N ASN A 124 -0.16 -20.98 -3.11
CA ASN A 124 -1.29 -21.81 -2.69
C ASN A 124 -2.51 -21.65 -3.60
N TYR A 125 -2.79 -20.41 -4.06
CA TYR A 125 -3.92 -20.10 -4.93
C TYR A 125 -3.52 -19.90 -6.39
N LYS A 126 -2.26 -20.17 -6.76
CA LYS A 126 -1.72 -20.09 -8.12
C LYS A 126 -2.02 -18.75 -8.80
N ILE A 127 -1.77 -17.65 -8.09
CA ILE A 127 -2.11 -16.30 -8.54
C ILE A 127 -1.07 -15.80 -9.54
N ASP A 128 -1.44 -15.74 -10.83
CA ASP A 128 -0.63 -15.05 -11.83
C ASP A 128 -0.72 -13.52 -11.64
N CYS A 129 0.25 -12.97 -10.91
CA CYS A 129 0.39 -11.54 -10.67
C CYS A 129 1.68 -10.95 -11.24
N ALA A 130 2.31 -11.62 -12.20
CA ALA A 130 3.57 -11.19 -12.80
C ALA A 130 4.67 -10.86 -11.78
N ILE A 131 4.81 -11.70 -10.75
CA ILE A 131 5.81 -11.51 -9.71
C ILE A 131 7.23 -11.70 -10.24
N LYS A 132 8.15 -10.83 -9.83
CA LYS A 132 9.58 -10.86 -10.15
C LYS A 132 10.40 -10.55 -8.89
N PRO A 133 11.58 -11.16 -8.71
CA PRO A 133 12.42 -10.93 -7.55
C PRO A 133 13.16 -9.59 -7.62
N GLY A 134 13.55 -9.09 -6.45
CA GLY A 134 14.44 -7.96 -6.25
C GLY A 134 13.74 -6.61 -6.11
N VAL A 135 14.13 -5.89 -5.07
CA VAL A 135 13.92 -4.44 -4.93
C VAL A 135 15.26 -3.78 -4.62
N LEU A 136 15.67 -2.85 -5.49
CA LEU A 136 16.92 -2.11 -5.39
C LEU A 136 16.66 -0.71 -4.82
N HIS A 137 17.25 -0.44 -3.67
CA HIS A 137 17.29 0.90 -3.09
C HIS A 137 18.50 1.65 -3.65
N VAL A 138 18.31 2.87 -4.16
CA VAL A 138 19.38 3.62 -4.82
C VAL A 138 19.66 4.96 -4.15
N GLY A 139 20.95 5.26 -4.00
CA GLY A 139 21.44 6.48 -3.40
C GLY A 139 21.48 7.64 -4.39
N ASN A 140 20.74 8.72 -4.12
CA ASN A 140 20.78 9.96 -4.89
C ASN A 140 21.98 10.87 -4.56
N THR A 141 22.70 10.61 -3.48
CA THR A 141 23.88 11.40 -3.07
C THR A 141 25.12 10.53 -2.98
N LYS A 142 26.30 11.14 -3.16
CA LYS A 142 27.60 10.48 -2.98
C LYS A 142 27.83 9.91 -1.58
N ASN A 143 27.03 10.31 -0.58
CA ASN A 143 27.17 9.85 0.80
C ASN A 143 26.16 8.76 1.18
N ASP A 144 25.17 8.45 0.34
CA ASP A 144 24.11 7.49 0.67
C ASP A 144 24.67 6.07 0.88
N TYR A 145 25.80 5.72 0.25
CA TYR A 145 26.47 4.45 0.49
C TYR A 145 26.82 4.21 1.96
N LYS A 146 27.14 5.27 2.72
CA LYS A 146 27.46 5.16 4.15
C LYS A 146 26.27 4.62 4.94
N TYR A 147 25.07 5.02 4.55
CA TYR A 147 23.85 4.50 5.15
C TYR A 147 23.65 3.02 4.79
N PHE A 148 23.81 2.64 3.52
CA PHE A 148 23.66 1.24 3.09
C PHE A 148 24.66 0.31 3.78
N LEU A 149 25.94 0.67 3.85
CA LEU A 149 26.95 -0.15 4.54
C LEU A 149 26.66 -0.27 6.04
N LYS A 150 26.19 0.81 6.67
CA LYS A 150 25.79 0.79 8.07
C LYS A 150 24.56 -0.08 8.30
N GLU A 151 23.57 -0.03 7.40
CA GLU A 151 22.38 -0.86 7.46
C GLU A 151 22.75 -2.34 7.32
N ILE A 152 23.60 -2.71 6.36
CA ILE A 152 24.09 -4.08 6.19
C ILE A 152 24.75 -4.60 7.47
N ASP A 153 25.77 -3.90 7.98
CA ASP A 153 26.49 -4.31 9.21
C ASP A 153 25.54 -4.48 10.40
N HIS A 154 24.61 -3.53 10.57
CA HIS A 154 23.65 -3.57 11.67
C HIS A 154 22.67 -4.73 11.56
N MET A 155 22.12 -4.95 10.36
CA MET A 155 21.14 -6.01 10.13
C MET A 155 21.77 -7.40 10.21
N GLN A 156 22.99 -7.58 9.73
CA GLN A 156 23.75 -8.82 9.90
C GLN A 156 24.02 -9.10 11.39
N LYS A 157 24.52 -8.10 12.12
CA LYS A 157 24.94 -8.27 13.51
C LYS A 157 23.80 -8.48 14.51
N TYR A 158 22.69 -7.76 14.36
CA TYR A 158 21.63 -7.73 15.38
C TYR A 158 20.35 -8.49 14.97
N TYR A 159 20.18 -8.76 13.67
CA TYR A 159 18.99 -9.38 13.11
C TYR A 159 19.27 -10.66 12.31
N ASP A 160 20.54 -11.05 12.16
CA ASP A 160 20.98 -12.21 11.38
C ASP A 160 20.44 -12.21 9.93
N TYR A 161 20.35 -11.01 9.35
CA TYR A 161 19.80 -10.82 8.01
C TYR A 161 20.92 -10.51 7.01
N ASN A 162 21.06 -11.38 6.00
CA ASN A 162 22.22 -11.39 5.08
C ASN A 162 21.85 -11.21 3.60
N ASP A 163 20.56 -11.14 3.26
CA ASP A 163 20.07 -11.14 1.87
C ASP A 163 20.13 -9.76 1.18
N PHE A 164 21.26 -9.09 1.38
CA PHE A 164 21.63 -7.85 0.73
C PHE A 164 22.65 -8.10 -0.39
N GLU A 165 22.66 -7.19 -1.36
CA GLU A 165 23.79 -7.00 -2.26
C GLU A 165 24.04 -5.50 -2.42
N TYR A 166 25.21 -5.05 -1.98
CA TYR A 166 25.64 -3.67 -2.16
C TYR A 166 26.23 -3.47 -3.56
N LEU A 167 25.81 -2.39 -4.21
CA LEU A 167 26.34 -1.92 -5.48
C LEU A 167 27.07 -0.60 -5.23
N ASP A 168 28.36 -0.57 -5.54
CA ASP A 168 29.12 0.67 -5.54
C ASP A 168 28.77 1.58 -6.73
N GLU A 169 29.45 2.72 -6.85
CA GLU A 169 29.19 3.70 -7.91
C GLU A 169 29.38 3.13 -9.33
N LYS A 170 30.32 2.21 -9.52
CA LYS A 170 30.54 1.58 -10.83
C LYS A 170 29.40 0.59 -11.11
N MET A 171 29.13 -0.29 -10.16
CA MET A 171 28.10 -1.32 -10.30
C MET A 171 26.71 -0.73 -10.48
N ILE A 172 26.36 0.36 -9.79
CA ILE A 172 25.03 0.98 -9.94
C ILE A 172 24.83 1.62 -11.31
N LYS A 173 25.87 2.20 -11.92
CA LYS A 173 25.81 2.75 -13.29
C LYS A 173 25.67 1.66 -14.35
N GLU A 174 26.24 0.49 -14.10
CA GLU A 174 26.04 -0.70 -14.94
C GLU A 174 24.66 -1.35 -14.73
N GLU A 175 24.07 -1.20 -13.55
CA GLU A 175 22.76 -1.76 -13.20
C GLU A 175 21.60 -0.89 -13.70
N ILE A 176 21.71 0.43 -13.53
CA ILE A 176 20.70 1.41 -13.94
C ILE A 176 21.36 2.46 -14.83
N HIS A 177 20.85 2.60 -16.05
CA HIS A 177 21.33 3.60 -17.01
C HIS A 177 20.81 5.00 -16.65
N SER A 178 21.37 5.56 -15.57
CA SER A 178 21.00 6.86 -15.00
C SER A 178 22.18 7.48 -14.26
N GLU A 179 22.53 8.70 -14.62
CA GLU A 179 23.58 9.51 -13.96
C GLU A 179 23.19 9.99 -12.55
N ARG A 180 21.99 9.66 -12.06
CA ARG A 180 21.49 10.17 -10.78
C ARG A 180 21.92 9.40 -9.55
N TYR A 181 22.44 8.18 -9.75
CA TYR A 181 22.61 7.22 -8.67
C TYR A 181 24.09 6.93 -8.43
N PHE A 182 24.49 6.94 -7.16
CA PHE A 182 25.89 6.79 -6.73
C PHE A 182 26.17 5.50 -5.97
N SER A 183 25.12 4.81 -5.52
CA SER A 183 25.21 3.51 -4.84
C SER A 183 23.87 2.81 -4.89
N GLY A 184 23.87 1.50 -4.63
CA GLY A 184 22.67 0.68 -4.53
C GLY A 184 22.73 -0.35 -3.41
N LEU A 185 21.56 -0.74 -2.91
CA LEU A 185 21.36 -1.83 -1.99
C LEU A 185 20.20 -2.69 -2.49
N LEU A 186 20.51 -3.84 -3.09
CA LEU A 186 19.52 -4.80 -3.55
C LEU A 186 19.10 -5.70 -2.39
N LEU A 187 17.79 -5.79 -2.17
CA LEU A 187 17.15 -6.74 -1.27
C LEU A 187 16.67 -7.94 -2.07
N LYS A 188 17.24 -9.12 -1.80
CA LYS A 188 16.97 -10.34 -2.59
C LYS A 188 15.62 -11.00 -2.25
N ASP A 189 15.17 -10.86 -1.00
CA ASP A 189 13.86 -11.38 -0.56
C ASP A 189 12.71 -10.42 -0.78
N CYS A 190 12.94 -9.33 -1.48
CA CYS A 190 11.88 -8.45 -1.92
C CYS A 190 11.48 -8.82 -3.35
N TYR A 191 10.27 -8.40 -3.74
CA TYR A 191 9.72 -8.70 -5.05
C TYR A 191 9.01 -7.48 -5.62
N HIS A 192 8.62 -7.56 -6.88
CA HIS A 192 7.62 -6.66 -7.45
C HIS A 192 6.62 -7.43 -8.30
N LEU A 193 5.40 -6.90 -8.39
CA LEU A 193 4.27 -7.59 -9.01
C LEU A 193 3.19 -6.61 -9.50
N ASN A 194 2.22 -7.11 -10.25
CA ASN A 194 1.00 -6.41 -10.60
C ASN A 194 0.00 -6.49 -9.42
N PRO A 195 -0.23 -5.39 -8.67
CA PRO A 195 -0.95 -5.44 -7.41
C PRO A 195 -2.46 -5.64 -7.58
N LEU A 196 -3.04 -5.25 -8.73
CA LEU A 196 -4.44 -5.53 -9.02
C LEU A 196 -4.66 -7.01 -9.33
N LYS A 197 -3.74 -7.65 -10.08
CA LYS A 197 -3.79 -9.11 -10.31
C LYS A 197 -3.69 -9.88 -9.00
N LEU A 198 -2.80 -9.50 -8.08
CA LEU A 198 -2.74 -10.08 -6.73
C LEU A 198 -4.08 -9.92 -5.99
N THR A 199 -4.66 -8.72 -6.03
CA THR A 199 -5.94 -8.42 -5.38
C THR A 199 -7.08 -9.26 -5.95
N TYR A 200 -7.13 -9.46 -7.27
CA TYR A 200 -8.13 -10.31 -7.92
C TYR A 200 -7.91 -11.80 -7.64
N GLY A 201 -6.66 -12.27 -7.57
CA GLY A 201 -6.37 -13.63 -7.13
C GLY A 201 -6.88 -13.91 -5.72
N LEU A 202 -6.65 -12.97 -4.79
CA LEU A 202 -7.18 -13.04 -3.42
C LEU A 202 -8.72 -12.99 -3.37
N MET A 203 -9.34 -12.19 -4.23
CA MET A 203 -10.81 -12.15 -4.38
C MET A 203 -11.34 -13.52 -4.82
N ASN A 204 -10.72 -14.14 -5.82
CA ASN A 204 -11.13 -15.46 -6.30
C ASN A 204 -10.96 -16.53 -5.22
N ALA A 205 -9.83 -16.51 -4.50
CA ALA A 205 -9.60 -17.37 -3.34
C ALA A 205 -10.71 -17.21 -2.27
N CYS A 206 -11.14 -15.99 -1.98
CA CYS A 206 -12.25 -15.74 -1.07
C CYS A 206 -13.57 -16.33 -1.59
N LEU A 207 -13.88 -16.14 -2.88
CA LEU A 207 -15.10 -16.68 -3.50
C LEU A 207 -15.12 -18.22 -3.47
N GLU A 208 -13.99 -18.87 -3.74
CA GLU A 208 -13.84 -20.33 -3.64
C GLU A 208 -14.07 -20.85 -2.21
N LYS A 209 -13.76 -20.04 -1.19
CA LYS A 209 -14.04 -20.32 0.22
C LYS A 209 -15.45 -19.92 0.67
N GLY A 210 -16.33 -19.53 -0.26
CA GLY A 210 -17.72 -19.20 0.03
C GLY A 210 -17.93 -17.81 0.64
N VAL A 211 -16.91 -16.94 0.63
CA VAL A 211 -17.07 -15.54 1.05
C VAL A 211 -18.03 -14.84 0.10
N LYS A 212 -19.02 -14.13 0.64
CA LYS A 212 -19.93 -13.32 -0.16
C LYS A 212 -19.33 -11.94 -0.39
N ILE A 213 -19.16 -11.53 -1.64
CA ILE A 213 -18.58 -10.22 -1.98
C ILE A 213 -19.62 -9.37 -2.70
N TYR A 214 -19.79 -8.12 -2.27
CA TYR A 214 -20.67 -7.15 -2.92
C TYR A 214 -19.92 -5.86 -3.23
N GLN A 215 -19.92 -5.48 -4.51
CA GLN A 215 -19.34 -4.26 -5.06
C GLN A 215 -20.42 -3.18 -5.21
N ASN A 216 -20.04 -1.94 -5.45
CA ASN A 216 -20.97 -0.79 -5.56
C ASN A 216 -21.93 -0.69 -4.35
N SER A 217 -21.42 -1.04 -3.18
CA SER A 217 -22.19 -1.25 -1.95
C SER A 217 -21.54 -0.45 -0.80
N PRO A 218 -21.57 0.90 -0.85
CA PRO A 218 -20.89 1.74 0.13
C PRO A 218 -21.54 1.67 1.51
N ALA A 219 -20.74 1.37 2.54
CA ALA A 219 -21.17 1.50 3.93
C ALA A 219 -21.38 2.98 4.29
N SER A 220 -22.59 3.36 4.70
CA SER A 220 -22.91 4.73 5.08
C SER A 220 -22.80 4.95 6.59
N LYS A 221 -23.08 3.92 7.39
CA LYS A 221 -23.07 3.98 8.86
C LYS A 221 -22.86 2.59 9.47
N ILE A 222 -22.16 2.53 10.61
CA ILE A 222 -22.04 1.34 11.45
C ILE A 222 -22.67 1.68 12.82
N ILE A 223 -23.59 0.84 13.29
CA ILE A 223 -24.40 1.06 14.48
C ILE A 223 -24.22 -0.12 15.43
N ASP A 224 -23.81 0.17 16.66
CA ASP A 224 -23.75 -0.81 17.74
C ASP A 224 -25.12 -0.92 18.42
N ASN A 225 -25.77 -2.09 18.32
CA ASN A 225 -27.06 -2.37 18.93
C ASN A 225 -26.92 -3.35 20.12
N SER A 226 -25.91 -3.12 20.98
CA SER A 226 -25.59 -3.89 22.20
C SER A 226 -25.14 -5.33 21.98
N ASN A 227 -25.95 -6.16 21.29
CA ASN A 227 -25.68 -7.58 21.05
C ASN A 227 -25.36 -7.90 19.58
N LYS A 228 -25.61 -6.97 18.65
CA LYS A 228 -25.30 -7.11 17.21
C LYS A 228 -24.90 -5.77 16.63
N ILE A 229 -24.03 -5.79 15.62
CA ILE A 229 -23.70 -4.62 14.82
C ILE A 229 -24.58 -4.61 13.57
N SER A 230 -25.09 -3.43 13.23
CA SER A 230 -25.77 -3.15 11.97
C SER A 230 -24.92 -2.23 11.10
N ILE A 231 -24.78 -2.58 9.82
CA ILE A 231 -24.15 -1.74 8.80
C ILE A 231 -25.22 -1.34 7.80
N LYS A 232 -25.39 -0.03 7.62
CA LYS A 232 -26.28 0.52 6.59
C LYS A 232 -25.55 0.60 5.26
N VAL A 233 -26.15 0.03 4.22
CA VAL A 233 -25.62 -0.02 2.85
C VAL A 233 -26.75 0.24 1.87
N ASN A 234 -26.71 1.36 1.16
CA ASN A 234 -27.84 1.83 0.33
C ASN A 234 -29.16 1.83 1.15
N SER A 235 -30.20 1.17 0.63
CA SER A 235 -31.50 0.99 1.31
C SER A 235 -31.57 -0.27 2.19
N TYR A 236 -30.46 -0.99 2.36
CA TYR A 236 -30.39 -2.29 3.02
C TYR A 236 -29.53 -2.26 4.28
N GLU A 237 -29.60 -3.36 5.03
CA GLU A 237 -28.88 -3.54 6.28
C GLU A 237 -28.17 -4.90 6.32
N ILE A 238 -26.92 -4.88 6.80
CA ILE A 238 -26.18 -6.09 7.17
C ILE A 238 -26.14 -6.19 8.68
N LYS A 239 -26.64 -7.29 9.23
CA LYS A 239 -26.52 -7.62 10.66
C LYS A 239 -25.38 -8.62 10.85
N THR A 240 -24.51 -8.31 11.80
CA THR A 240 -23.29 -9.10 12.03
C THR A 240 -22.88 -9.08 13.50
N LYS A 241 -22.08 -10.08 13.92
CA LYS A 241 -21.52 -10.14 15.27
C LYS A 241 -20.25 -9.28 15.38
N LYS A 242 -19.39 -9.35 14.35
CA LYS A 242 -18.16 -8.56 14.27
C LYS A 242 -18.06 -7.81 12.94
N VAL A 243 -17.36 -6.68 12.95
CA VAL A 243 -17.07 -5.87 11.76
C VAL A 243 -15.58 -5.63 11.64
N ILE A 244 -15.06 -5.71 10.42
CA ILE A 244 -13.69 -5.34 10.08
C ILE A 244 -13.74 -4.16 9.12
N VAL A 245 -13.05 -3.06 9.41
CA VAL A 245 -13.01 -1.87 8.56
C VAL A 245 -11.60 -1.64 8.04
N CYS A 246 -11.44 -1.72 6.71
CA CYS A 246 -10.16 -1.74 6.02
C CYS A 246 -10.09 -0.69 4.91
N CYS A 247 -10.72 0.47 5.11
CA CYS A 247 -10.88 1.49 4.06
C CYS A 247 -9.62 2.34 3.79
N ASN A 248 -8.51 2.13 4.50
CA ASN A 248 -7.28 2.91 4.37
C ASN A 248 -7.52 4.44 4.25
N GLY A 249 -7.02 5.09 3.19
CA GLY A 249 -7.23 6.52 2.91
C GLY A 249 -8.68 6.93 2.58
N TYR A 250 -9.58 5.96 2.43
CA TYR A 250 -10.98 6.12 2.01
C TYR A 250 -11.97 6.02 3.18
N LEU A 251 -11.48 6.04 4.43
CA LEU A 251 -12.29 5.90 5.64
C LEU A 251 -13.36 7.00 5.78
N ASP A 252 -13.10 8.19 5.23
CA ASP A 252 -13.90 9.39 5.42
C ASP A 252 -14.30 9.59 6.89
N ASN A 253 -15.61 9.52 7.19
CA ASN A 253 -16.18 9.72 8.52
C ASN A 253 -16.71 8.42 9.13
N LEU A 254 -16.50 7.27 8.48
CA LEU A 254 -17.14 6.02 8.87
C LEU A 254 -16.83 5.62 10.32
N LEU A 255 -15.60 5.91 10.78
CA LEU A 255 -15.14 5.67 12.15
C LEU A 255 -14.87 6.97 12.94
N GLY A 256 -15.52 8.08 12.57
CA GLY A 256 -15.46 9.34 13.31
C GLY A 256 -14.03 9.88 13.50
N SER A 257 -13.55 9.88 14.76
CA SER A 257 -12.26 10.48 15.14
C SER A 257 -11.03 9.72 14.64
N VAL A 258 -11.18 8.45 14.24
CA VAL A 258 -10.08 7.62 13.71
C VAL A 258 -9.43 8.26 12.48
N ARG A 259 -10.21 8.97 11.66
CA ARG A 259 -9.70 9.71 10.48
C ARG A 259 -8.65 10.78 10.82
N SER A 260 -8.57 11.20 12.08
CA SER A 260 -7.63 12.24 12.53
C SER A 260 -6.22 11.74 12.80
N TYR A 261 -5.96 10.44 12.69
CA TYR A 261 -4.63 9.85 12.89
C TYR A 261 -3.82 9.70 11.59
N PHE A 262 -4.44 9.98 10.45
CA PHE A 262 -3.77 9.90 9.17
C PHE A 262 -4.21 10.99 8.20
N MET A 263 -3.46 11.09 7.11
CA MET A 263 -3.64 12.06 6.04
C MET A 263 -3.84 11.29 4.73
N PRO A 264 -4.97 11.47 4.04
CA PRO A 264 -5.12 10.96 2.69
C PRO A 264 -4.27 11.80 1.73
N ILE A 265 -3.37 11.15 1.01
CA ILE A 265 -2.50 11.77 0.01
C ILE A 265 -2.64 10.98 -1.29
N ASN A 266 -2.44 11.64 -2.44
CA ASN A 266 -2.44 10.94 -3.72
C ASN A 266 -1.01 10.82 -4.25
N ASN A 267 -0.67 9.63 -4.75
CA ASN A 267 0.55 9.34 -5.48
C ASN A 267 0.20 8.95 -6.91
N TYR A 268 1.05 9.24 -7.89
CA TYR A 268 0.75 9.05 -9.31
C TYR A 268 1.80 8.21 -9.99
N ILE A 269 1.35 7.45 -10.99
CA ILE A 269 2.17 6.56 -11.80
C ILE A 269 1.84 6.80 -13.27
N ILE A 270 2.85 6.69 -14.13
CA ILE A 270 2.69 6.59 -15.58
C ILE A 270 3.20 5.24 -16.06
N ALA A 271 2.67 4.79 -17.20
CA ALA A 271 3.20 3.66 -17.94
C ALA A 271 3.51 4.10 -19.37
N THR A 272 4.72 3.79 -19.83
CA THR A 272 5.10 3.95 -21.23
C THR A 272 4.33 3.00 -22.15
N GLU A 273 4.49 3.15 -23.46
CA GLU A 273 4.33 2.05 -24.39
C GLU A 273 5.31 0.90 -24.07
N PRO A 274 5.07 -0.34 -24.54
CA PRO A 274 5.99 -1.44 -24.36
C PRO A 274 7.35 -1.10 -24.95
N LEU A 275 8.40 -1.12 -24.13
CA LEU A 275 9.76 -0.81 -24.59
C LEU A 275 10.45 -2.01 -25.25
N GLY A 276 9.94 -3.22 -24.98
CA GLY A 276 10.58 -4.47 -25.34
C GLY A 276 11.69 -4.86 -24.36
N ASP A 277 11.92 -6.16 -24.21
CA ASP A 277 12.87 -6.74 -23.26
C ASP A 277 14.30 -6.21 -23.44
N GLU A 278 14.76 -6.15 -24.70
CA GLU A 278 16.11 -5.70 -25.03
C GLU A 278 16.38 -4.25 -24.62
N TYR A 279 15.41 -3.34 -24.80
CA TYR A 279 15.59 -1.94 -24.38
C TYR A 279 15.39 -1.79 -22.87
N ALA A 280 14.43 -2.52 -22.28
CA ALA A 280 14.22 -2.54 -20.84
C ALA A 280 15.47 -2.98 -20.06
N LYS A 281 16.17 -4.03 -20.54
CA LYS A 281 17.43 -4.51 -19.96
C LYS A 281 18.57 -3.47 -20.03
N LYS A 282 18.55 -2.56 -21.00
CA LYS A 282 19.53 -1.45 -21.05
C LYS A 282 19.26 -0.42 -19.96
N LEU A 283 17.99 -0.20 -19.59
CA LEU A 283 17.60 0.76 -18.56
C LEU A 283 17.79 0.20 -17.14
N ILE A 284 17.37 -1.05 -16.90
CA ILE A 284 17.49 -1.75 -15.62
C ILE A 284 17.90 -3.20 -15.89
N LYS A 285 19.19 -3.50 -15.70
CA LYS A 285 19.82 -4.74 -16.15
C LYS A 285 19.13 -6.00 -15.63
N ARG A 286 18.83 -6.06 -14.32
CA ARG A 286 18.21 -7.24 -13.70
C ARG A 286 16.69 -7.23 -13.64
N ASN A 287 16.02 -6.22 -14.23
CA ASN A 287 14.56 -6.08 -14.14
C ASN A 287 14.03 -6.14 -12.69
N VAL A 288 14.77 -5.55 -11.76
CA VAL A 288 14.34 -5.34 -10.37
C VAL A 288 13.47 -4.09 -10.28
N ALA A 289 12.63 -3.99 -9.26
CA ALA A 289 12.01 -2.70 -8.95
C ALA A 289 13.01 -1.80 -8.25
N VAL A 290 12.90 -0.49 -8.45
CA VAL A 290 13.83 0.51 -7.90
C VAL A 290 13.06 1.50 -7.05
N SER A 291 13.64 1.91 -5.92
CA SER A 291 13.19 3.05 -5.11
C SER A 291 14.40 3.87 -4.68
N ASP A 292 14.32 5.19 -4.77
CA ASP A 292 15.45 6.04 -4.37
C ASP A 292 15.40 6.58 -2.93
N SER A 293 16.49 7.19 -2.50
CA SER A 293 16.75 7.59 -1.11
C SER A 293 16.08 8.90 -0.67
N ARG A 294 15.38 9.60 -1.58
CA ARG A 294 14.74 10.88 -1.29
C ARG A 294 13.54 10.73 -0.36
N PHE A 295 13.18 11.82 0.31
CA PHE A 295 11.95 11.84 1.09
C PHE A 295 10.72 11.66 0.19
N MET A 296 10.65 12.42 -0.90
CA MET A 296 9.69 12.18 -1.98
C MET A 296 10.32 11.26 -3.01
N ILE A 297 10.18 9.96 -2.78
CA ILE A 297 10.79 8.90 -3.60
C ILE A 297 10.32 8.95 -5.06
N ASP A 298 11.24 8.60 -5.97
CA ASP A 298 10.88 8.03 -7.27
C ASP A 298 10.99 6.53 -7.11
N TYR A 299 10.03 5.82 -7.69
CA TYR A 299 10.05 4.38 -7.74
C TYR A 299 9.61 3.93 -9.12
N PHE A 300 10.23 2.88 -9.63
CA PHE A 300 9.94 2.41 -10.97
C PHE A 300 10.29 0.94 -11.14
N ARG A 301 9.64 0.30 -12.12
CA ARG A 301 9.85 -1.10 -12.49
C ARG A 301 9.28 -1.34 -13.89
N PHE A 302 9.62 -2.47 -14.50
CA PHE A 302 8.89 -2.91 -15.68
C PHE A 302 7.63 -3.70 -15.31
N SER A 303 6.63 -3.58 -16.17
CA SER A 303 5.46 -4.45 -16.22
C SER A 303 5.76 -5.76 -16.96
N GLU A 304 4.79 -6.67 -16.96
CA GLU A 304 4.86 -7.96 -17.64
C GLU A 304 5.10 -7.88 -19.16
N ASP A 305 4.73 -6.77 -19.80
CA ASP A 305 4.96 -6.48 -21.23
C ASP A 305 6.05 -5.42 -21.43
N TYR A 306 6.94 -5.22 -20.46
CA TYR A 306 8.09 -4.30 -20.53
C TYR A 306 7.75 -2.83 -20.75
N ARG A 307 6.59 -2.36 -20.28
CA ARG A 307 6.36 -0.92 -20.08
C ARG A 307 7.08 -0.47 -18.82
N LEU A 308 7.77 0.67 -18.87
CA LEU A 308 8.29 1.31 -17.67
C LEU A 308 7.12 1.91 -16.89
N LEU A 309 6.87 1.36 -15.70
CA LEU A 309 5.99 1.97 -14.72
C LEU A 309 6.82 2.88 -13.84
N PHE A 310 6.56 4.19 -13.89
CA PHE A 310 7.30 5.18 -13.13
C PHE A 310 6.36 5.94 -12.20
N GLY A 311 6.68 5.97 -10.91
CA GLY A 311 5.89 6.58 -9.86
C GLY A 311 6.62 7.68 -9.09
N GLY A 312 5.85 8.68 -8.66
CA GLY A 312 6.32 9.92 -8.03
C GLY A 312 5.97 11.14 -8.89
N PRO A 313 5.65 12.34 -8.33
CA PRO A 313 5.59 12.78 -6.93
C PRO A 313 4.19 12.61 -6.31
N GLU A 314 4.05 12.99 -5.04
CA GLU A 314 2.77 12.98 -4.29
C GLU A 314 2.10 14.37 -4.29
N THR A 315 0.76 14.42 -4.24
CA THR A 315 0.02 15.67 -4.01
C THR A 315 -0.26 15.93 -2.54
N ILE A 316 -0.28 17.23 -2.22
CA ILE A 316 -0.49 17.80 -0.88
C ILE A 316 -2.00 17.79 -0.49
N THR A 317 -2.85 17.19 -1.32
CA THR A 317 -4.30 17.19 -1.12
C THR A 317 -4.89 15.86 -1.56
N ALA A 318 -6.08 15.55 -1.04
CA ALA A 318 -6.92 14.47 -1.56
C ALA A 318 -7.46 14.75 -2.97
N ASN A 319 -7.33 15.97 -3.49
CA ASN A 319 -7.70 16.26 -4.88
C ASN A 319 -6.60 15.75 -5.82
N PHE A 320 -7.04 15.17 -6.93
CA PHE A 320 -6.17 14.69 -7.98
C PHE A 320 -5.61 15.84 -8.80
N VAL A 321 -4.39 15.71 -9.32
CA VAL A 321 -3.87 16.66 -10.32
C VAL A 321 -4.69 16.59 -11.60
N LYS A 322 -4.78 17.70 -12.33
CA LYS A 322 -5.48 17.73 -13.63
C LYS A 322 -4.77 16.89 -14.70
N ASP A 323 -3.45 16.79 -14.63
CA ASP A 323 -2.61 16.10 -15.62
C ASP A 323 -1.52 15.29 -14.90
N ALA A 324 -1.87 14.05 -14.53
CA ALA A 324 -0.96 13.12 -13.87
C ALA A 324 0.22 12.74 -14.78
N LYS A 325 -0.03 12.62 -16.09
CA LYS A 325 0.99 12.30 -17.09
C LYS A 325 2.12 13.31 -17.05
N LYS A 326 1.83 14.60 -17.24
CA LYS A 326 2.84 15.66 -17.23
C LYS A 326 3.53 15.81 -15.87
N PHE A 327 2.80 15.54 -14.78
CA PHE A 327 3.34 15.66 -13.43
C PHE A 327 4.45 14.64 -13.14
N VAL A 328 4.22 13.38 -13.52
CA VAL A 328 5.17 12.27 -13.33
C VAL A 328 6.26 12.26 -14.41
N LEU A 329 5.92 12.55 -15.67
CA LEU A 329 6.86 12.53 -16.81
C LEU A 329 8.10 13.41 -16.55
N LYS A 330 7.90 14.58 -15.93
CA LYS A 330 9.01 15.48 -15.53
C LYS A 330 10.01 14.85 -14.57
N ARG A 331 9.62 13.84 -13.79
CA ARG A 331 10.52 13.12 -12.87
C ARG A 331 11.19 11.95 -13.56
N MET A 332 10.43 11.21 -14.37
CA MET A 332 10.95 10.13 -15.22
C MET A 332 12.09 10.61 -16.12
N LEU A 333 11.90 11.71 -16.87
CA LEU A 333 12.91 12.22 -17.80
C LEU A 333 14.17 12.76 -17.14
N LYS A 334 14.13 13.00 -15.82
CA LYS A 334 15.34 13.35 -15.10
C LYS A 334 16.16 12.11 -14.69
N VAL A 335 15.54 10.93 -14.63
CA VAL A 335 16.20 9.63 -14.39
C VAL A 335 16.63 9.00 -15.72
N PHE A 336 15.73 9.00 -16.71
CA PHE A 336 15.97 8.44 -18.04
C PHE A 336 15.68 9.51 -19.12
N PRO A 337 16.64 10.42 -19.39
CA PRO A 337 16.46 11.47 -20.40
C PRO A 337 16.20 10.94 -21.81
N GLU A 338 16.74 9.75 -22.12
CA GLU A 338 16.56 9.07 -23.41
C GLU A 338 15.10 8.69 -23.72
N LEU A 339 14.22 8.67 -22.72
CA LEU A 339 12.80 8.35 -22.90
C LEU A 339 11.92 9.56 -23.27
N ASN A 340 12.51 10.67 -23.72
CA ASN A 340 11.78 11.90 -24.04
C ASN A 340 10.70 11.71 -25.13
N ASP A 341 10.99 10.86 -26.11
CA ASP A 341 10.12 10.67 -27.27
C ASP A 341 9.19 9.45 -27.13
N VAL A 342 9.32 8.69 -26.03
CA VAL A 342 8.50 7.52 -25.74
C VAL A 342 7.08 7.94 -25.40
N LYS A 343 6.10 7.25 -25.98
CA LYS A 343 4.68 7.49 -25.70
C LYS A 343 4.35 7.02 -24.29
N ILE A 344 3.62 7.87 -23.56
CA ILE A 344 2.96 7.49 -22.30
C ILE A 344 1.52 7.08 -22.61
N ASP A 345 1.23 5.79 -22.49
CA ASP A 345 -0.08 5.18 -22.76
C ASP A 345 -1.03 5.31 -21.56
N PHE A 346 -0.52 5.23 -20.33
CA PHE A 346 -1.34 5.27 -19.12
C PHE A 346 -0.80 6.26 -18.09
N ALA A 347 -1.71 6.88 -17.35
CA ALA A 347 -1.42 7.70 -16.19
C ALA A 347 -2.57 7.60 -15.19
N TRP A 348 -2.26 7.36 -13.92
CA TRP A 348 -3.28 7.23 -12.87
C TRP A 348 -2.73 7.69 -11.52
N GLY A 349 -3.61 8.09 -10.60
CA GLY A 349 -3.28 8.35 -9.22
C GLY A 349 -3.89 7.32 -8.26
N GLY A 350 -3.41 7.25 -7.02
CA GLY A 350 -3.99 6.42 -5.96
C GLY A 350 -3.94 7.13 -4.62
N THR A 351 -5.00 6.99 -3.82
CA THR A 351 -5.07 7.60 -2.48
C THR A 351 -4.55 6.64 -1.43
N LEU A 352 -3.65 7.09 -0.56
CA LEU A 352 -3.15 6.32 0.58
C LEU A 352 -3.19 7.14 1.88
N ALA A 353 -3.25 6.44 3.01
CA ALA A 353 -3.21 7.06 4.34
C ALA A 353 -1.78 7.12 4.88
N ILE A 354 -1.32 8.32 5.21
CA ILE A 354 -0.05 8.59 5.90
C ILE A 354 -0.32 8.90 7.37
N SER A 355 0.26 8.11 8.28
CA SER A 355 0.35 8.47 9.69
C SER A 355 1.61 9.31 9.95
N ILE A 356 1.61 10.11 11.03
CA ILE A 356 2.75 10.99 11.38
C ILE A 356 4.02 10.17 11.67
N ASN A 357 3.89 9.09 12.45
CA ASN A 357 5.00 8.19 12.76
C ASN A 357 5.31 7.21 11.62
N ARG A 358 4.51 7.23 10.53
CA ARG A 358 4.60 6.33 9.36
C ARG A 358 4.40 4.85 9.68
N MET A 359 3.93 4.52 10.88
CA MET A 359 3.55 3.16 11.27
C MET A 359 2.07 2.91 10.95
N PRO A 360 1.68 1.68 10.61
CA PRO A 360 0.28 1.37 10.40
C PRO A 360 -0.49 1.39 11.72
N GLN A 361 -1.76 1.77 11.66
CA GLN A 361 -2.64 1.88 12.81
C GLN A 361 -3.61 0.72 12.84
N PHE A 362 -3.60 0.00 13.96
CA PHE A 362 -4.49 -1.12 14.25
C PHE A 362 -5.31 -0.75 15.48
N GLY A 363 -6.54 -1.23 15.57
CA GLY A 363 -7.32 -0.99 16.77
C GLY A 363 -8.69 -1.64 16.76
N THR A 364 -9.36 -1.52 17.91
CA THR A 364 -10.71 -2.00 18.12
C THR A 364 -11.62 -0.89 18.62
N LEU A 365 -12.91 -1.01 18.29
CA LEU A 365 -13.99 -0.17 18.81
C LEU A 365 -15.17 -1.07 19.22
N MET A 366 -16.23 -0.47 19.77
CA MET A 366 -17.48 -1.17 20.08
C MET A 366 -17.24 -2.42 20.96
N LYS A 367 -16.45 -2.25 22.03
CA LYS A 367 -16.07 -3.34 22.97
C LYS A 367 -15.51 -4.58 22.25
N ASN A 368 -14.58 -4.38 21.31
CA ASN A 368 -13.97 -5.43 20.48
C ASN A 368 -14.90 -6.14 19.49
N ASN A 369 -16.03 -5.53 19.14
CA ASN A 369 -16.86 -6.03 18.04
C ASN A 369 -16.51 -5.38 16.69
N LEU A 370 -15.74 -4.28 16.68
CA LEU A 370 -15.21 -3.66 15.46
C LEU A 370 -13.69 -3.65 15.49
N TYR A 371 -13.06 -4.11 14.41
CA TYR A 371 -11.61 -4.12 14.20
C TYR A 371 -11.26 -3.28 12.98
N TYR A 372 -10.10 -2.63 13.00
CA TYR A 372 -9.63 -1.89 11.83
C TYR A 372 -8.09 -1.94 11.71
N ALA A 373 -7.62 -1.84 10.47
CA ALA A 373 -6.21 -1.63 10.15
C ALA A 373 -6.08 -0.73 8.90
N HIS A 374 -5.25 0.31 9.00
CA HIS A 374 -5.00 1.28 7.92
C HIS A 374 -3.69 2.04 8.15
N GLY A 375 -3.39 3.03 7.30
CA GLY A 375 -2.27 3.95 7.56
C GLY A 375 -0.90 3.37 7.23
N TYR A 376 -0.84 2.40 6.31
CA TYR A 376 0.40 1.72 5.90
C TYR A 376 1.46 2.63 5.25
N SER A 377 1.17 3.92 5.09
CA SER A 377 2.17 4.96 4.83
C SER A 377 3.06 4.75 3.60
N GLY A 378 2.50 4.14 2.55
CA GLY A 378 3.20 3.83 1.29
C GLY A 378 3.94 2.49 1.28
N HIS A 379 3.99 1.78 2.40
CA HIS A 379 4.58 0.44 2.53
C HIS A 379 3.49 -0.59 2.85
N GLY A 380 2.49 -0.67 1.97
CA GLY A 380 1.26 -1.40 2.23
C GLY A 380 1.13 -2.75 1.55
N LEU A 381 1.93 -3.09 0.54
CA LEU A 381 1.66 -4.28 -0.28
C LEU A 381 1.70 -5.57 0.56
N ALA A 382 2.81 -5.84 1.23
CA ALA A 382 2.95 -6.94 2.19
C ALA A 382 2.13 -6.69 3.47
N MET A 383 2.35 -5.53 4.11
CA MET A 383 1.80 -5.24 5.44
C MET A 383 0.27 -5.14 5.49
N SER A 384 -0.42 -4.87 4.38
CA SER A 384 -1.88 -4.90 4.34
C SER A 384 -2.42 -6.33 4.36
N VAL A 385 -1.80 -7.24 3.61
CA VAL A 385 -2.12 -8.68 3.65
C VAL A 385 -1.85 -9.22 5.06
N MET A 386 -0.68 -8.94 5.63
CA MET A 386 -0.37 -9.30 7.02
C MET A 386 -1.38 -8.67 7.99
N GLY A 387 -1.75 -7.40 7.81
CA GLY A 387 -2.73 -6.75 8.68
C GLY A 387 -4.10 -7.42 8.68
N GLY A 388 -4.55 -7.95 7.54
CA GLY A 388 -5.76 -8.76 7.46
C GLY A 388 -5.65 -10.08 8.22
N LYS A 389 -4.52 -10.78 8.06
CA LYS A 389 -4.21 -12.00 8.81
C LYS A 389 -4.18 -11.76 10.32
N LEU A 390 -3.50 -10.70 10.78
CA LEU A 390 -3.42 -10.37 12.21
C LEU A 390 -4.80 -10.03 12.81
N ILE A 391 -5.67 -9.34 12.06
CA ILE A 391 -7.07 -9.12 12.51
C ILE A 391 -7.80 -10.46 12.65
N ALA A 392 -7.67 -11.34 11.67
CA ALA A 392 -8.30 -12.66 11.71
C ALA A 392 -7.79 -13.47 12.91
N GLU A 393 -6.48 -13.52 13.12
CA GLU A 393 -5.85 -14.22 14.25
C GLU A 393 -6.27 -13.64 15.60
N LYS A 394 -6.46 -12.32 15.70
CA LYS A 394 -7.01 -11.68 16.90
C LYS A 394 -8.47 -12.08 17.16
N ILE A 395 -9.28 -12.18 16.11
CA ILE A 395 -10.68 -12.62 16.22
C ILE A 395 -10.78 -14.09 16.63
N LEU A 396 -9.82 -14.91 16.16
CA LEU A 396 -9.69 -16.33 16.44
C LEU A 396 -8.92 -16.63 17.74
N GLU A 397 -8.44 -15.61 18.46
CA GLU A 397 -7.68 -15.73 19.70
C GLU A 397 -6.39 -16.58 19.57
N LYS A 398 -5.75 -16.56 18.39
CA LYS A 398 -4.57 -17.39 18.09
C LYS A 398 -3.24 -16.75 18.49
N ASN A 399 -3.11 -15.42 18.37
CA ASN A 399 -1.89 -14.71 18.74
C ASN A 399 -2.16 -13.24 19.11
N ASN A 400 -1.12 -12.60 19.65
CA ASN A 400 -1.16 -11.21 20.12
C ASN A 400 -0.34 -10.25 19.25
N LYS A 401 0.05 -10.63 18.02
CA LYS A 401 0.82 -9.74 17.12
C LYS A 401 0.00 -8.51 16.70
N PHE A 402 -1.32 -8.64 16.61
CA PHE A 402 -2.24 -7.50 16.46
C PHE A 402 -2.07 -6.46 17.58
N ASP A 403 -1.88 -6.92 18.82
CA ASP A 403 -1.79 -6.03 19.99
C ASP A 403 -0.48 -5.24 20.01
N LEU A 404 0.58 -5.76 19.39
CA LEU A 404 1.83 -5.02 19.19
C LEU A 404 1.56 -3.73 18.40
N PHE A 405 0.81 -3.81 17.30
CA PHE A 405 0.45 -2.64 16.49
C PHE A 405 -0.59 -1.76 17.16
N SER A 406 -1.58 -2.34 17.85
CA SER A 406 -2.60 -1.56 18.55
C SER A 406 -2.02 -0.74 19.71
N SER A 407 -0.90 -1.19 20.29
CA SER A 407 -0.18 -0.47 21.35
C SER A 407 0.64 0.74 20.86
N ILE A 408 0.79 0.93 19.54
CA ILE A 408 1.55 2.05 19.00
C ILE A 408 0.81 3.36 19.30
N ASN A 409 1.50 4.28 20.00
CA ASN A 409 0.96 5.60 20.23
C ASN A 409 1.04 6.44 18.94
N HIS A 410 -0.11 6.66 18.30
CA HIS A 410 -0.24 7.50 17.12
C HIS A 410 -0.63 8.93 17.51
N PHE A 411 0.08 9.90 16.93
CA PHE A 411 -0.27 11.31 17.09
C PHE A 411 -1.55 11.64 16.31
N LYS A 412 -2.52 12.23 17.01
CA LYS A 412 -3.69 12.81 16.39
C LYS A 412 -3.32 14.16 15.79
N ILE A 413 -3.74 14.40 14.56
CA ILE A 413 -3.52 15.69 13.88
C ILE A 413 -4.38 16.74 14.60
N PRO A 414 -3.76 17.79 15.19
CA PRO A 414 -4.50 18.81 15.92
C PRO A 414 -5.43 19.57 14.97
N GLY A 415 -6.58 20.04 15.47
CA GLY A 415 -7.57 20.77 14.67
C GLY A 415 -8.29 19.98 13.56
N GLY A 416 -8.10 18.65 13.50
CA GLY A 416 -8.84 17.77 12.58
C GLY A 416 -8.69 18.19 11.12
N ASP A 417 -9.79 18.20 10.37
CA ASP A 417 -9.77 18.52 8.93
C ASP A 417 -9.29 19.95 8.62
N LEU A 418 -9.50 20.91 9.54
CA LEU A 418 -9.18 22.32 9.34
C LEU A 418 -7.68 22.57 9.30
N LEU A 419 -6.94 22.05 10.27
CA LEU A 419 -5.49 22.24 10.36
C LEU A 419 -4.69 21.15 9.63
N ARG A 420 -5.32 20.05 9.23
CA ARG A 420 -4.64 18.94 8.51
C ARG A 420 -3.92 19.44 7.25
N ARG A 421 -4.56 20.30 6.46
CA ARG A 421 -3.98 20.84 5.20
C ARG A 421 -2.76 21.75 5.44
N PRO A 422 -2.85 22.82 6.26
CA PRO A 422 -1.70 23.70 6.48
C PRO A 422 -0.51 22.99 7.14
N ILE A 423 -0.74 22.10 8.12
CA ILE A 423 0.33 21.29 8.75
C ILE A 423 1.05 20.42 7.71
N TYR A 424 0.32 19.93 6.71
CA TYR A 424 0.90 19.11 5.65
C TYR A 424 1.79 19.91 4.70
N SER A 425 1.28 21.06 4.25
CA SER A 425 1.96 21.91 3.29
C SER A 425 3.31 22.35 3.84
N THR A 426 3.38 22.70 5.13
CA THR A 426 4.64 23.08 5.78
C THR A 426 5.62 21.91 5.89
N ALA A 427 5.16 20.72 6.30
CA ALA A 427 6.01 19.53 6.36
C ALA A 427 6.60 19.17 4.99
N ILE A 428 5.81 19.20 3.91
CA ILE A 428 6.32 18.90 2.56
C ILE A 428 7.27 19.98 2.06
N ILE A 429 7.00 21.27 2.28
CA ILE A 429 7.93 22.34 1.90
C ILE A 429 9.26 22.13 2.62
N TYR A 430 9.23 21.83 3.92
CA TYR A 430 10.41 21.50 4.70
C TYR A 430 11.17 20.31 4.10
N TYR A 431 10.50 19.19 3.81
CA TYR A 431 11.16 18.02 3.22
C TYR A 431 11.63 18.23 1.77
N ARG A 432 10.95 19.07 0.98
CA ARG A 432 11.43 19.50 -0.35
C ARG A 432 12.72 20.30 -0.25
N ILE A 433 12.80 21.18 0.74
CA ILE A 433 14.01 21.94 1.03
C ILE A 433 15.12 20.99 1.47
N LEU A 434 14.85 20.03 2.35
CA LEU A 434 15.84 19.02 2.75
C LEU A 434 16.33 18.17 1.56
N ASP A 435 15.43 17.69 0.70
CA ASP A 435 15.76 16.92 -0.52
C ASP A 435 16.56 17.76 -1.55
N TYR A 436 16.46 19.09 -1.49
CA TYR A 436 17.24 20.00 -2.33
C TYR A 436 18.62 20.24 -1.72
N ILE A 437 18.68 20.55 -0.41
CA ILE A 437 19.92 20.79 0.33
C ILE A 437 20.81 19.56 0.33
N SER A 438 20.25 18.35 0.46
CA SER A 438 21.05 17.11 0.46
C SER A 438 21.78 16.82 -0.85
N ARG A 439 21.46 17.55 -1.93
CA ARG A 439 22.08 17.41 -3.25
C ARG A 439 23.12 18.49 -3.56
N LEU A 440 23.12 19.58 -2.79
CA LEU A 440 24.20 20.57 -2.81
C LEU A 440 25.41 19.96 -2.10
#